data_AF-A0A965Y6C4-F1
#
_entry.id   AF-A0A965Y6C4-F1
#
_cell.length_a   1.000
_cell.length_b   1.000
_cell.length_c   1.000
_cell.angle_alpha   90.00
_cell.angle_beta   90.00
_cell.angle_gamma   90.00
#
_symmetry.space_group_name_H-M   'P 1'
#
loop_
_entity.id
_entity.type
_entity.pdbx_description
1 polymer ?
#
loop_
_entity_poly.entity_id
_entity_poly.type
_entity_poly.pdbx_seq_one_letter_code
_entity_poly.pdbx_strand_id
1 'polypeptide(L)'
;MNTAERLKNIDVGHVSFSEPLSSHCSWRIGGPADALVQPDSEEQILRLLEFVRGEGIPLLVIGRGTNILFPDGGIRGVVLKLGRRFSGFSFSGARVRAKGGVWVPRLVRNIADAGLSGMEHASGIPGSLGGLVTMN
;
A
#
# COMPACT_ATOMS: atom_id res chain seq x y z
N MET A 1 4.16 -25.07 12.78
CA MET A 1 4.72 -24.13 11.80
C MET A 1 4.29 -22.73 12.20
N ASN A 2 5.23 -21.82 12.46
CA ASN A 2 4.91 -20.45 12.88
C ASN A 2 4.29 -19.67 11.70
N THR A 3 3.38 -18.72 11.96
CA THR A 3 2.77 -17.81 10.98
C THR A 3 3.77 -17.25 9.97
N ALA A 4 4.98 -16.90 10.42
CA ALA A 4 6.04 -16.40 9.56
C ALA A 4 6.51 -17.42 8.49
N GLU A 5 6.63 -18.70 8.84
CA GLU A 5 7.02 -19.76 7.91
C GLU A 5 5.91 -20.05 6.89
N ARG A 6 4.66 -19.98 7.32
CA ARG A 6 3.50 -20.20 6.44
C ARG A 6 3.33 -19.05 5.44
N LEU A 7 3.54 -17.81 5.88
CA LEU A 7 3.48 -16.63 5.02
C LEU A 7 4.56 -16.67 3.92
N LYS A 8 5.74 -17.25 4.20
CA LYS A 8 6.81 -17.47 3.19
C LYS A 8 6.44 -18.51 2.12
N ASN A 9 5.53 -19.44 2.45
CA ASN A 9 5.14 -20.54 1.55
C ASN A 9 3.93 -20.20 0.67
N ILE A 10 3.39 -18.99 0.77
CA ILE A 10 2.29 -18.52 -0.05
C ILE A 10 2.82 -17.40 -0.93
N ASP A 11 2.51 -17.45 -2.22
CA ASP A 11 2.84 -16.37 -3.16
C ASP A 11 1.96 -15.14 -2.88
N VAL A 12 2.42 -14.29 -1.98
CA VAL A 12 1.80 -13.00 -1.58
C VAL A 12 2.63 -11.79 -1.99
N GLY A 13 3.67 -11.99 -2.79
CA GLY A 13 4.65 -10.98 -3.16
C GLY A 13 5.83 -10.90 -2.19
N HIS A 14 6.43 -9.73 -2.06
CA HIS A 14 7.62 -9.55 -1.22
C HIS A 14 7.24 -9.50 0.26
N VAL A 15 7.92 -10.31 1.09
CA VAL A 15 7.68 -10.41 2.53
C VAL A 15 8.94 -10.02 3.30
N SER A 16 8.78 -9.18 4.31
CA SER A 16 9.86 -8.77 5.22
C SER A 16 9.39 -8.91 6.66
N PHE A 17 10.24 -9.43 7.53
CA PHE A 17 9.91 -9.69 8.94
C PHE A 17 10.68 -8.73 9.83
N SER A 18 10.04 -8.26 10.91
CA SER A 18 10.62 -7.24 11.80
C SER A 18 11.06 -5.96 11.08
N GLU A 19 10.34 -5.57 10.02
CA GLU A 19 10.68 -4.41 9.19
C GLU A 19 10.31 -3.10 9.92
N PRO A 20 11.25 -2.16 10.14
CA PRO A 20 10.97 -0.91 10.84
C PRO A 20 10.04 0.00 10.01
N LEU A 21 8.87 0.32 10.56
CA LEU A 21 7.85 1.12 9.87
C LEU A 21 8.24 2.60 9.71
N SER A 22 9.26 3.07 10.43
CA SER A 22 9.89 4.37 10.20
C SER A 22 10.42 4.54 8.75
N SER A 23 10.81 3.45 8.08
CA SER A 23 11.19 3.46 6.65
C SER A 23 9.98 3.56 5.70
N HIS A 24 8.75 3.50 6.23
CA HIS A 24 7.51 3.37 5.46
C HIS A 24 6.50 4.50 5.71
N CYS A 25 6.85 5.54 6.48
CA CYS A 25 6.03 6.72 6.73
C CYS A 25 6.81 8.03 6.51
N SER A 26 6.10 9.15 6.35
CA SER A 26 6.73 10.47 6.20
C SER A 26 7.38 10.98 7.49
N TRP A 27 6.85 10.56 8.65
CA TRP A 27 7.31 10.99 9.97
C TRP A 27 8.65 10.37 10.37
N ARG A 28 9.09 9.29 9.70
CA ARG A 28 10.29 8.51 10.02
C ARG A 28 10.30 8.01 11.47
N ILE A 29 9.13 7.70 11.99
CA ILE A 29 8.87 7.14 13.33
C ILE A 29 8.09 5.83 13.14
N GLY A 30 8.34 4.86 14.02
CA GLY A 30 7.66 3.57 14.01
C GLY A 30 8.60 2.40 14.21
N GLY A 31 8.22 1.52 15.13
CA GLY A 31 8.88 0.25 15.39
C GLY A 31 8.65 -0.81 14.31
N PRO A 32 9.06 -2.06 14.56
CA PRO A 32 8.97 -3.13 13.59
C PRO A 32 7.53 -3.62 13.37
N ALA A 33 7.18 -3.96 12.13
CA ALA A 33 6.03 -4.83 11.85
C ALA A 33 6.43 -6.31 12.00
N ASP A 34 5.56 -7.17 12.54
CA ASP A 34 5.84 -8.61 12.56
C ASP A 34 6.11 -9.13 11.14
N ALA A 35 5.23 -8.75 10.20
CA ALA A 35 5.44 -8.96 8.77
C ALA A 35 4.95 -7.76 7.96
N LEU A 36 5.77 -7.29 7.02
CA LEU A 36 5.40 -6.37 5.96
C LEU A 36 5.30 -7.14 4.63
N VAL A 37 4.17 -7.02 3.94
CA VAL A 37 3.93 -7.63 2.64
C VAL A 37 3.73 -6.56 1.57
N GLN A 38 4.42 -6.72 0.44
CA GLN A 38 4.32 -5.84 -0.72
C GLN A 38 3.97 -6.66 -1.97
N PRO A 39 2.69 -6.69 -2.37
CA PRO A 39 2.25 -7.44 -3.53
C PRO A 39 2.62 -6.73 -4.83
N ASP A 40 2.76 -7.54 -5.88
CA ASP A 40 2.93 -7.13 -7.28
C ASP A 40 1.59 -7.29 -8.05
N SER A 41 0.64 -8.10 -7.57
CA SER A 41 -0.65 -8.38 -8.24
C SER A 41 -1.88 -8.39 -7.32
N GLU A 42 -3.08 -8.39 -7.92
CA GLU A 42 -4.35 -8.48 -7.19
C GLU A 42 -4.56 -9.87 -6.58
N GLU A 43 -4.13 -10.92 -7.30
CA GLU A 43 -4.18 -12.31 -6.84
C GLU A 43 -3.36 -12.51 -5.56
N GLN A 44 -2.18 -11.87 -5.47
CA GLN A 44 -1.36 -11.90 -4.27
C GLN A 44 -2.04 -11.19 -3.09
N ILE A 45 -2.76 -10.09 -3.34
CA ILE A 45 -3.58 -9.44 -2.32
C ILE A 45 -4.70 -10.38 -1.84
N LEU A 46 -5.43 -11.00 -2.76
CA LEU A 46 -6.53 -11.92 -2.41
C LEU A 46 -6.03 -13.10 -1.57
N ARG A 47 -4.92 -13.74 -1.97
CA ARG A 47 -4.31 -14.83 -1.18
C ARG A 47 -3.89 -14.37 0.21
N LEU A 48 -3.34 -13.16 0.34
CA LEU A 48 -2.99 -12.60 1.64
C LEU A 48 -4.24 -12.39 2.50
N LEU A 49 -5.29 -11.82 1.94
CA LEU A 49 -6.57 -11.59 2.64
C LEU A 49 -7.20 -12.89 3.10
N GLU A 50 -7.18 -13.93 2.27
CA GLU A 50 -7.64 -15.27 2.63
C GLU A 50 -6.81 -15.87 3.77
N PHE A 51 -5.48 -15.79 3.67
CA PHE A 51 -4.57 -16.30 4.70
C PHE A 51 -4.79 -15.61 6.05
N VAL A 52 -4.73 -14.28 6.11
CA VAL A 52 -4.84 -13.56 7.40
C VAL A 52 -6.21 -13.75 8.04
N ARG A 53 -7.28 -13.85 7.24
CA ARG A 53 -8.63 -14.13 7.71
C ARG A 53 -8.76 -15.57 8.24
N GLY A 54 -8.23 -16.55 7.52
CA GLY A 54 -8.26 -17.96 7.94
C GLY A 54 -7.51 -18.20 9.26
N GLU A 55 -6.48 -17.40 9.51
CA GLU A 55 -5.63 -17.49 10.71
C GLU A 55 -6.00 -16.52 11.84
N GLY A 56 -6.99 -15.63 11.62
CA GLY A 56 -7.34 -14.59 12.59
C GLY A 56 -6.20 -13.60 12.86
N ILE A 57 -5.31 -13.38 11.89
CA ILE A 57 -4.17 -12.46 12.02
C ILE A 57 -4.64 -11.02 11.73
N PRO A 58 -4.36 -10.05 12.62
CA PRO A 58 -4.64 -8.64 12.34
C PRO A 58 -3.93 -8.15 11.07
N LEU A 59 -4.65 -7.38 10.25
CA LEU A 59 -4.14 -6.80 9.01
C LEU A 59 -4.25 -5.27 9.07
N LEU A 60 -3.15 -4.59 8.78
CA LEU A 60 -3.11 -3.15 8.55
C LEU A 60 -2.73 -2.87 7.09
N VAL A 61 -3.57 -2.15 6.36
CA VAL A 61 -3.28 -1.74 4.97
C VAL A 61 -2.72 -0.32 4.96
N ILE A 62 -1.57 -0.13 4.31
CA ILE A 62 -0.91 1.18 4.22
C ILE A 62 -0.55 1.52 2.77
N GLY A 63 -0.48 2.82 2.52
CA GLY A 63 0.08 3.39 1.30
C GLY A 63 1.52 3.87 1.52
N ARG A 64 1.73 5.18 1.34
CA ARG A 64 3.01 5.86 1.59
C ARG A 64 3.23 6.27 3.05
N GLY A 65 2.26 6.03 3.93
CA GLY A 65 2.33 6.40 5.35
C GLY A 65 2.46 7.91 5.59
N THR A 66 1.90 8.74 4.71
CA THR A 66 1.97 10.21 4.83
C THR A 66 1.01 10.79 5.87
N ASN A 67 0.06 9.98 6.35
CA ASN A 67 -0.93 10.35 7.36
C ASN A 67 -1.06 9.26 8.44
N ILE A 68 0.04 8.60 8.79
CA ILE A 68 0.06 7.52 9.79
C ILE A 68 1.21 7.78 10.76
N LEU A 69 0.91 7.78 12.06
CA LEU A 69 1.90 7.77 13.12
C LEU A 69 1.99 6.36 13.71
N PHE A 70 3.11 5.69 13.50
CA PHE A 70 3.34 4.34 14.02
C PHE A 70 3.94 4.39 15.43
N PRO A 71 3.54 3.49 16.35
CA PRO A 71 4.14 3.40 17.67
C PRO A 71 5.55 2.81 17.60
N ASP A 72 6.42 3.18 18.54
CA ASP A 72 7.79 2.62 18.66
C ASP A 72 7.79 1.13 19.00
N GLY A 73 6.72 0.64 19.66
CA GLY A 73 6.50 -0.78 19.93
C GLY A 73 6.16 -1.61 18.68
N GLY A 74 5.95 -0.97 17.53
CA GLY A 74 5.68 -1.66 16.27
C GLY A 74 4.23 -2.10 16.08
N ILE A 75 4.00 -2.93 15.07
CA ILE A 75 2.67 -3.42 14.69
C ILE A 75 2.66 -4.96 14.70
N ARG A 76 1.74 -5.52 15.49
CA ARG A 76 1.48 -6.97 15.54
C ARG A 76 0.61 -7.41 14.37
N GLY A 77 0.93 -8.55 13.78
CA GLY A 77 0.25 -9.09 12.61
C GLY A 77 0.87 -8.67 11.27
N VAL A 78 0.05 -8.53 10.23
CA VAL A 78 0.54 -8.24 8.88
C VAL A 78 0.27 -6.79 8.52
N VAL A 79 1.30 -6.12 7.98
CA VAL A 79 1.16 -4.83 7.30
C VAL A 79 1.22 -5.06 5.80
N LEU A 80 0.12 -4.77 5.09
CA LEU A 80 0.06 -4.79 3.63
C LEU A 80 0.36 -3.41 3.06
N LYS A 81 1.45 -3.25 2.31
CA LYS A 81 1.82 -1.96 1.70
C LYS A 81 1.54 -1.93 0.20
N LEU A 82 0.55 -1.13 -0.19
CA LEU A 82 0.27 -0.80 -1.59
C LEU A 82 1.11 0.40 -2.02
N GLY A 83 2.18 0.12 -2.78
CA GLY A 83 3.12 1.14 -3.23
C GLY A 83 3.58 0.93 -4.67
N ARG A 84 4.86 1.22 -4.95
CA ARG A 84 5.44 1.13 -6.30
C ARG A 84 5.22 -0.22 -6.98
N ARG A 85 5.29 -1.32 -6.23
CA ARG A 85 5.07 -2.70 -6.71
C ARG A 85 3.64 -2.91 -7.24
N PHE A 86 2.67 -2.35 -6.53
CA PHE A 86 1.25 -2.35 -6.92
C PHE A 86 0.82 -0.98 -7.49
N SER A 87 1.63 -0.43 -8.41
CA SER A 87 1.33 0.83 -9.10
C SER A 87 1.06 0.60 -10.59
N GLY A 88 0.34 1.53 -11.21
CA GLY A 88 -0.01 1.47 -12.62
C GLY A 88 -1.36 2.12 -12.87
N PHE A 89 -1.55 2.65 -14.07
CA PHE A 89 -2.81 3.23 -14.51
C PHE A 89 -2.93 3.14 -16.03
N SER A 90 -4.15 3.22 -16.55
CA SER A 90 -4.46 3.25 -17.97
C SER A 90 -5.57 4.26 -18.27
N PHE A 91 -5.54 4.80 -19.48
CA PHE A 91 -6.52 5.76 -19.99
C PHE A 91 -7.46 5.06 -20.98
N SER A 92 -8.73 5.45 -20.96
CA SER A 92 -9.74 5.10 -21.95
C SER A 92 -10.60 6.34 -22.20
N GLY A 93 -10.20 7.14 -23.19
CA GLY A 93 -10.73 8.50 -23.36
C GLY A 93 -10.50 9.33 -22.09
N ALA A 94 -11.59 9.89 -21.56
CA ALA A 94 -11.56 10.68 -20.32
C ALA A 94 -11.61 9.84 -19.03
N ARG A 95 -11.66 8.50 -19.11
CA ARG A 95 -11.65 7.62 -17.93
C ARG A 95 -10.24 7.14 -17.62
N VAL A 96 -9.88 7.19 -16.35
CA VAL A 96 -8.59 6.69 -15.85
C VAL A 96 -8.83 5.57 -14.85
N ARG A 97 -8.28 4.39 -15.11
CA ARG A 97 -8.22 3.29 -14.14
C ARG A 97 -6.83 3.26 -13.54
N ALA A 98 -6.72 3.29 -12.21
CA ALA A 98 -5.45 3.34 -11.51
C ALA A 98 -5.42 2.40 -10.31
N LYS A 99 -4.27 1.77 -10.05
CA LYS A 99 -4.05 0.92 -8.88
C LYS A 99 -3.87 1.77 -7.62
N GLY A 100 -4.24 1.22 -6.47
CA GLY A 100 -4.16 1.92 -5.17
C GLY A 100 -2.75 2.34 -4.75
N GLY A 101 -1.69 1.70 -5.27
CA GLY A 101 -0.29 2.06 -4.97
C GLY A 101 0.28 3.21 -5.80
N VAL A 102 -0.48 3.77 -6.76
CA VAL A 102 -0.03 4.90 -7.59
C VAL A 102 0.22 6.13 -6.73
N TRP A 103 1.35 6.81 -6.94
CA TRP A 103 1.65 8.08 -6.28
C TRP A 103 0.77 9.19 -6.88
N VAL A 104 -0.02 9.87 -6.06
CA VAL A 104 -1.04 10.83 -6.52
C VAL A 104 -0.47 11.94 -7.40
N PRO A 105 0.63 12.64 -7.03
CA PRO A 105 1.19 13.71 -7.87
C PRO A 105 1.64 13.23 -9.25
N ARG A 106 2.09 11.97 -9.37
CA ARG A 106 2.39 11.37 -10.68
C ARG A 106 1.12 11.16 -11.49
N LEU A 107 0.05 10.65 -10.87
CA LEU A 107 -1.23 10.46 -11.55
C LEU A 107 -1.80 11.77 -12.05
N VAL A 108 -1.87 12.79 -11.18
CA VAL A 108 -2.39 14.13 -11.53
C VAL A 108 -1.60 14.73 -12.70
N ARG A 109 -0.27 14.64 -12.68
CA ARG A 109 0.56 15.12 -13.79
C ARG A 109 0.22 14.41 -15.11
N ASN A 110 0.09 13.08 -15.09
CA ASN A 110 -0.24 12.31 -16.31
C ASN A 110 -1.66 12.60 -16.81
N ILE A 111 -2.61 12.88 -15.91
CA ILE A 111 -3.97 13.32 -16.28
C ILE A 111 -3.93 14.67 -16.98
N ALA A 112 -3.17 15.62 -16.43
CA ALA A 112 -2.99 16.95 -17.03
C ALA A 112 -2.28 16.87 -18.39
N ASP A 113 -1.22 16.06 -18.51
CA ASP A 113 -0.48 15.85 -19.78
C ASP A 113 -1.38 15.23 -20.87
N ALA A 114 -2.40 14.46 -20.47
CA ALA A 114 -3.42 13.91 -21.37
C ALA A 114 -4.54 14.92 -21.72
N GLY A 115 -4.46 16.17 -21.25
CA GLY A 115 -5.47 17.21 -21.48
C GLY A 115 -6.78 17.01 -20.73
N LEU A 116 -6.76 16.20 -19.65
CA LEU A 116 -7.93 15.94 -18.82
C LEU A 116 -7.92 16.80 -17.55
N SER A 117 -9.08 17.27 -17.12
CA SER A 117 -9.28 18.03 -15.88
C SER A 117 -9.96 17.19 -14.79
N GLY A 118 -9.98 17.67 -13.54
CA GLY A 118 -10.75 17.12 -12.42
C GLY A 118 -9.93 16.56 -11.25
N MET A 119 -8.61 16.44 -11.39
CA MET A 119 -7.70 15.96 -10.31
C MET A 119 -6.64 17.00 -9.89
N GLU A 120 -6.76 18.24 -10.35
CA GLU A 120 -5.80 19.33 -10.10
C GLU A 120 -5.63 19.60 -8.60
N HIS A 121 -6.73 19.52 -7.84
CA HIS A 121 -6.77 19.70 -6.39
C HIS A 121 -5.84 18.73 -5.64
N ALA A 122 -5.56 17.56 -6.21
CA ALA A 122 -4.76 16.53 -5.59
C ALA A 122 -3.26 16.61 -5.94
N SER A 123 -2.84 17.58 -6.78
CA SER A 123 -1.46 17.72 -7.28
C SER A 123 -0.40 17.79 -6.18
N GLY A 124 -0.74 18.39 -5.03
CA GLY A 124 0.14 18.52 -3.87
C GLY A 124 0.06 17.38 -2.85
N ILE A 125 -0.85 16.41 -3.02
CA ILE A 125 -1.08 15.37 -2.00
C ILE A 125 0.01 14.30 -2.11
N PRO A 126 0.91 14.12 -1.11
CA PRO A 126 2.09 13.28 -1.26
C PRO A 126 1.83 11.77 -1.11
N GLY A 127 0.55 11.37 -0.99
CA GLY A 127 0.08 10.01 -0.71
C GLY A 127 0.00 9.09 -1.93
N SER A 128 -0.48 7.87 -1.69
CA SER A 128 -0.89 6.96 -2.75
C SER A 128 -2.39 7.08 -3.02
N LEU A 129 -2.85 6.68 -4.21
CA LEU A 129 -4.24 6.79 -4.61
C LEU A 129 -5.19 6.06 -3.66
N GLY A 130 -4.82 4.88 -3.18
CA GLY A 130 -5.62 4.14 -2.19
C GLY A 130 -5.79 4.92 -0.89
N GLY A 131 -4.72 5.59 -0.43
CA GLY A 131 -4.78 6.47 0.74
C GLY A 131 -5.62 7.71 0.51
N LEU A 132 -5.57 8.30 -0.70
CA LEU A 132 -6.46 9.40 -1.09
C LEU A 132 -7.93 8.96 -0.98
N VAL A 133 -8.30 7.86 -1.64
CA VAL A 133 -9.68 7.32 -1.60
C VAL A 133 -10.15 7.04 -0.17
N THR A 134 -9.29 6.50 0.70
CA THR A 134 -9.64 6.26 2.11
C THR A 134 -9.86 7.55 2.91
N MET A 135 -9.22 8.65 2.52
CA MET A 135 -9.24 9.94 3.22
C MET A 135 -10.20 10.98 2.60
N ASN A 136 -10.93 10.59 1.54
CA ASN A 136 -11.79 11.44 0.70
C ASN A 136 -11.00 12.46 -0.15
#